data_AF-A0A0N0TYP9-F1
#
_entry.id   AF-A0A0N0TYP9-F1
#
_cell.length_a   1.000
_cell.length_b   1.000
_cell.length_c   1.000
_cell.angle_alpha   90.00
_cell.angle_beta   90.00
_cell.angle_gamma   90.00
#
_symmetry.space_group_name_H-M   'P 1'
#
loop_
_entity.id
_entity.type
_entity.pdbx_description
1 polymer ?
#
loop_
_entity_poly.entity_id
_entity_poly.type
_entity_poly.pdbx_seq_one_letter_code
_entity_poly.pdbx_strand_id
1 'polypeptide(L)'
;MVCAVGAAVLTGCSMEDAICGGGEYPVMTVGGTGGACVPNGEEPPKGYTRYPEGKVPEHVGDKWDTYWQTHTVDENGEIVEVPQGG
;
A
#
# COMPACT_ATOMS: atom_id res chain seq x y z
N MET A 1 -28.60 -38.33 -20.69
CA MET A 1 -27.25 -38.85 -20.38
C MET A 1 -26.41 -37.69 -19.83
N VAL A 2 -26.02 -37.78 -18.55
CA VAL A 2 -24.86 -37.15 -17.83
C VAL A 2 -24.33 -35.81 -18.38
N CYS A 3 -24.59 -34.69 -17.68
CA CYS A 3 -23.72 -34.05 -16.69
C CYS A 3 -22.35 -33.59 -17.24
N ALA A 4 -22.16 -32.27 -17.32
CA ALA A 4 -20.85 -31.65 -17.11
C ALA A 4 -21.08 -30.30 -16.43
N VAL A 5 -21.06 -30.33 -15.10
CA VAL A 5 -20.88 -29.13 -14.28
C VAL A 5 -19.50 -28.60 -14.66
N GLY A 6 -19.46 -27.53 -15.45
CA GLY A 6 -18.22 -26.86 -15.78
C GLY A 6 -17.64 -26.30 -14.49
N ALA A 7 -16.73 -27.05 -13.87
CA ALA A 7 -15.88 -26.54 -12.82
C ALA A 7 -15.10 -25.36 -13.42
N ALA A 8 -15.61 -24.15 -13.19
CA ALA A 8 -14.78 -22.95 -13.26
C ALA A 8 -13.72 -23.16 -12.19
N VAL A 9 -12.58 -23.72 -12.62
CA VAL A 9 -11.36 -23.71 -11.84
C VAL A 9 -11.06 -22.22 -11.69
N LEU A 10 -11.45 -21.65 -10.54
CA LEU A 10 -10.93 -20.37 -10.12
C LEU A 10 -9.44 -20.64 -9.93
N THR A 11 -8.68 -20.54 -11.01
CA THR A 11 -7.24 -20.36 -10.93
C THR A 11 -7.10 -19.10 -10.09
N GLY A 12 -6.89 -19.28 -8.79
CA GLY A 12 -6.44 -18.22 -7.92
C GLY A 12 -5.14 -17.76 -8.55
N CYS A 13 -5.24 -16.73 -9.38
CA CYS A 13 -4.08 -16.06 -9.89
C CYS A 13 -3.35 -15.61 -8.63
N SER A 14 -2.16 -16.16 -8.41
CA SER A 14 -1.24 -15.68 -7.38
C SER A 14 -0.80 -14.29 -7.81
N MET A 15 -1.68 -13.32 -7.63
CA MET A 15 -1.45 -11.91 -7.92
C MET A 15 -1.06 -11.29 -6.59
N GLU A 16 0.22 -10.98 -6.41
CA GLU A 16 0.58 -9.96 -5.43
C GLU A 16 -0.13 -8.67 -5.86
N ASP A 17 -1.22 -8.33 -5.17
CA ASP A 17 -2.03 -7.14 -5.47
C ASP A 17 -1.13 -5.91 -5.35
N ALA A 18 -1.06 -5.09 -6.40
CA ALA A 18 -0.33 -3.83 -6.34
C ALA A 18 -0.99 -2.88 -5.33
N ILE A 19 -0.19 -2.08 -4.62
CA ILE A 19 -0.72 -1.10 -3.66
C ILE A 19 -1.59 -0.05 -4.35
N CYS A 20 -1.16 0.40 -5.54
CA CYS A 20 -1.87 1.36 -6.37
C CYS A 20 -1.95 0.89 -7.82
N GLY A 21 -2.92 1.44 -8.58
CA GLY A 21 -2.99 1.21 -10.01
C GLY A 21 -1.80 1.83 -10.75
N GLY A 22 -1.48 1.33 -11.95
CA GLY A 22 -0.30 1.78 -12.71
C GLY A 22 -0.28 3.26 -13.15
N GLY A 23 -1.38 3.99 -12.98
CA GLY A 23 -1.48 5.44 -13.21
C GLY A 23 -1.28 6.29 -11.95
N GLU A 24 -1.05 5.65 -10.80
CA GLU A 24 -0.99 6.28 -9.49
C GLU A 24 0.30 5.88 -8.77
N TYR A 25 0.63 6.61 -7.72
CA TYR A 25 1.72 6.28 -6.81
C TYR A 25 1.22 6.32 -5.37
N PRO A 26 1.79 5.47 -4.48
CA PRO A 26 1.38 5.43 -3.09
C PRO A 26 1.95 6.62 -2.30
N VAL A 27 1.17 7.13 -1.35
CA VAL A 27 1.56 8.12 -0.35
C VAL A 27 1.20 7.63 1.05
N MET A 28 1.93 8.08 2.07
CA MET A 28 1.66 7.76 3.47
C MET A 28 1.06 8.95 4.21
N THR A 29 0.27 8.69 5.25
CA THR A 29 -0.15 9.71 6.21
C THR A 29 1.05 10.17 7.05
N VAL A 30 1.19 11.47 7.27
CA VAL A 30 2.21 12.02 8.19
C VAL A 30 1.78 11.77 9.64
N GLY A 31 2.66 11.21 10.46
CA GLY A 31 2.43 10.98 11.89
C GLY A 31 1.42 9.87 12.21
N GLY A 32 1.03 9.06 11.23
CA GLY A 32 0.11 7.93 11.41
C GLY A 32 0.34 6.82 10.40
N THR A 33 -0.27 5.66 10.66
CA THR A 33 -0.25 4.53 9.72
C THR A 33 -1.28 4.74 8.62
N GLY A 34 -1.05 4.08 7.48
CA GLY A 34 -1.97 4.08 6.34
C GLY A 34 -1.49 4.97 5.20
N GLY A 35 -2.15 4.83 4.06
CA GLY A 35 -1.77 5.49 2.83
C GLY A 35 -2.93 5.65 1.85
N ALA A 36 -2.63 6.32 0.75
CA ALA A 36 -3.54 6.56 -0.35
C ALA A 36 -2.81 6.45 -1.69
N CYS A 37 -3.57 6.37 -2.78
CA CYS A 37 -3.06 6.44 -4.13
C CYS A 37 -3.31 7.84 -4.70
N VAL A 38 -2.27 8.43 -5.31
CA VAL A 38 -2.32 9.76 -5.92
C VAL A 38 -1.98 9.62 -7.40
N PRO A 39 -2.70 10.27 -8.33
CA PRO A 39 -2.36 10.23 -9.75
C PRO A 39 -0.93 10.69 -10.03
N ASN A 40 -0.26 10.01 -10.95
CA ASN A 40 1.10 10.37 -11.35
C ASN A 40 1.17 11.83 -11.84
N GLY A 41 2.13 12.58 -11.32
CA GLY A 41 2.33 14.00 -11.64
C GLY A 41 1.58 14.98 -10.75
N GLU A 42 0.67 14.51 -9.88
CA GLU A 42 0.01 15.35 -8.89
C GLU A 42 0.81 15.40 -7.57
N GLU A 43 0.60 16.46 -6.79
CA GLU A 43 1.17 16.59 -5.45
C GLU A 43 0.32 15.81 -4.42
N PRO A 44 0.95 15.24 -3.37
CA PRO A 44 0.21 14.60 -2.31
C PRO A 44 -0.80 15.56 -1.65
N PRO A 45 -1.99 15.08 -1.26
CA PRO A 45 -2.95 15.89 -0.52
C PRO A 45 -2.38 16.30 0.85
N LYS A 46 -2.94 17.36 1.45
CA LYS A 46 -2.51 17.84 2.76
C LYS A 46 -2.61 16.73 3.81
N GLY A 47 -1.55 16.57 4.61
CA GLY A 47 -1.45 15.53 5.64
C GLY A 47 -0.86 14.21 5.14
N TYR A 48 -0.52 14.13 3.85
CA TYR A 48 0.19 13.00 3.26
C TYR A 48 1.56 13.41 2.76
N THR A 49 2.47 12.44 2.69
CA THR A 49 3.80 12.61 2.13
C THR A 49 4.18 11.42 1.26
N ARG A 50 5.18 11.63 0.40
CA ARG A 50 5.77 10.54 -0.39
C ARG A 50 6.57 9.63 0.53
N TYR A 51 6.57 8.34 0.20
CA TYR A 51 7.48 7.39 0.83
C TYR A 51 8.95 7.79 0.58
N PRO A 52 9.85 7.60 1.56
CA PRO A 52 11.28 7.76 1.35
C PRO A 52 11.78 6.89 0.20
N GLU A 53 12.81 7.37 -0.51
CA GLU A 53 13.39 6.64 -1.64
C GLU A 53 13.87 5.24 -1.21
N GLY A 54 13.53 4.23 -2.02
CA GLY A 54 13.82 2.83 -1.73
C GLY A 54 12.98 2.21 -0.60
N LYS A 55 12.01 2.94 -0.05
CA LYS A 55 11.07 2.48 0.99
C LYS A 55 9.61 2.56 0.57
N VAL A 56 9.36 2.48 -0.73
CA VAL A 56 8.03 2.56 -1.33
C VAL A 56 7.42 1.16 -1.38
N PRO A 57 6.19 0.95 -0.89
CA PRO A 57 5.49 -0.32 -1.04
C PRO A 57 4.96 -0.44 -2.47
N GLU A 58 5.18 -1.59 -3.08
CA GLU A 58 4.79 -1.92 -4.46
C GLU A 58 3.60 -2.88 -4.46
N HIS A 59 3.62 -3.87 -3.55
CA HIS A 59 2.59 -4.90 -3.43
C HIS A 59 2.07 -5.04 -1.99
N VAL A 60 0.80 -5.40 -1.87
CA VAL A 60 0.17 -5.75 -0.59
C VAL A 60 0.93 -6.92 0.04
N GLY A 61 1.30 -6.77 1.31
CA GLY A 61 2.08 -7.75 2.06
C GLY A 61 3.58 -7.75 1.74
N ASP A 62 4.08 -6.83 0.91
CA ASP A 62 5.52 -6.70 0.72
C ASP A 62 6.22 -6.16 1.98
N LYS A 63 7.56 -6.13 1.91
CA LYS A 63 8.39 -5.67 3.01
C LYS A 63 8.00 -4.28 3.50
N TRP A 64 7.75 -3.35 2.59
CA TRP A 64 7.47 -1.96 2.92
C TRP A 64 6.03 -1.79 3.37
N ASP A 65 5.06 -2.45 2.74
CA ASP A 65 3.67 -2.48 3.18
C ASP A 65 3.61 -2.93 4.64
N THR A 66 4.27 -4.04 4.96
CA THR A 66 4.34 -4.56 6.34
C THR A 66 5.07 -3.61 7.29
N TYR A 67 6.19 -3.02 6.88
CA TYR A 67 6.97 -2.11 7.73
C TYR A 67 6.16 -0.86 8.13
N TRP A 68 5.40 -0.30 7.19
CA TRP A 68 4.61 0.91 7.40
C TRP A 68 3.30 0.67 8.16
N GLN A 69 2.96 -0.58 8.50
CA GLN A 69 1.86 -0.88 9.41
C GLN A 69 2.16 -0.48 10.86
N THR A 70 3.43 -0.27 11.22
CA THR A 70 3.84 0.18 12.57
C THR A 70 4.72 1.41 12.56
N HIS A 71 5.09 1.92 11.38
CA HIS A 71 5.96 3.08 11.23
C HIS A 71 5.28 4.18 10.43
N THR A 72 5.76 5.40 10.58
CA THR A 72 5.33 6.56 9.80
C THR A 72 6.48 7.56 9.66
N VAL A 73 6.30 8.58 8.84
CA VAL A 73 7.14 9.77 8.82
C VAL A 73 6.42 10.87 9.62
N ASP A 74 7.09 11.45 10.61
CA ASP A 74 6.54 12.53 11.43
C ASP A 74 6.60 13.91 10.75
N GLU A 75 6.15 14.96 11.43
CA GLU A 75 6.17 16.34 10.92
C GLU A 75 7.58 16.89 10.67
N ASN A 76 8.61 16.27 11.27
CA ASN A 76 10.02 16.63 11.10
C ASN A 76 10.69 15.87 9.94
N GLY A 77 9.98 14.91 9.32
CA GLY A 77 10.53 14.04 8.29
C GLY A 77 11.29 12.83 8.85
N GLU A 78 11.17 12.55 10.15
CA GLU A 78 11.81 11.41 10.80
C GLU A 78 10.92 10.18 10.76
N ILE A 79 11.53 9.01 10.54
CA ILE A 79 10.78 7.74 10.58
C ILE A 79 10.67 7.30 12.03
N VAL A 80 9.43 7.20 12.51
CA VAL A 80 9.10 6.85 13.89
C VAL A 80 8.15 5.66 13.93
N GLU A 81 8.19 4.89 15.01
CA GLU A 81 7.15 3.91 15.30
C GLU A 81 5.88 4.65 15.73
N VAL A 82 4.75 4.27 15.14
CA VAL A 82 3.45 4.76 15.57
C VAL A 82 3.11 4.00 16.86
N PRO A 83 2.83 4.70 17.97
CA PRO A 83 2.37 4.04 19.19
C PRO A 83 1.12 3.25 18.82
N GLN A 84 1.17 1.91 18.98
CA GLN A 84 -0.04 1.10 18.90
C GLN A 84 -0.98 1.66 19.95
N GLY A 85 -2.06 2.32 19.51
CA GLY A 85 -3.11 2.76 20.42
C GLY A 85 -3.62 1.53 21.16
N GLY A 86 -3.51 1.54 22.48
CA GLY A 86 -4.08 0.51 23.36
C GLY A 86 -5.60 0.51 23.38
#